data_AF-A0A967IDY5-F1
#
_entry.id   AF-A0A967IDY5-F1
#
_cell.length_a   1.000
_cell.length_b   1.000
_cell.length_c   1.000
_cell.angle_alpha   90.00
_cell.angle_beta   90.00
_cell.angle_gamma   90.00
#
_symmetry.space_group_name_H-M   'P 1'
#
loop_
_entity.id
_entity.type
_entity.pdbx_description
1 polymer ?
#
loop_
_entity_poly.entity_id
_entity_poly.type
_entity_poly.pdbx_seq_one_letter_code
_entity_poly.pdbx_strand_id
1 'polypeptide(L)'
;IEFYYDQTTDNIWLLEINPRISQAHTDLFEKVNGISHHSVMLDLALGRKPKPLARDGHFNTAAHFMVRTKDAGRVERIPSQDAIDRLTQQQPGTIVNIAVEPGQHLSELHGQDMYSYEVAQAYIGGRDQLDLLEKYDEVLAVLQFDIVKDEEMAVV
;
A
#
# COMPACT_ATOMS: atom_id res chain seq x y z
N ILE A 1 -12.47 -1.13 -10.42
CA ILE A 1 -13.56 -0.14 -10.55
C ILE A 1 -13.41 0.77 -9.36
N GLU A 2 -13.38 2.07 -9.60
CA GLU A 2 -13.16 3.08 -8.58
C GLU A 2 -14.39 3.95 -8.44
N PHE A 3 -14.77 4.24 -7.20
CA PHE A 3 -15.94 5.02 -6.86
C PHE A 3 -15.57 6.17 -5.93
N TYR A 4 -16.32 7.26 -6.01
CA TYR A 4 -16.30 8.36 -5.05
C TYR A 4 -17.59 8.39 -4.26
N TYR A 5 -17.51 8.47 -2.94
CA TYR A 5 -18.68 8.60 -2.07
C TYR A 5 -18.79 10.04 -1.55
N ASP A 6 -19.90 10.71 -1.89
CA ASP A 6 -20.25 12.03 -1.37
C ASP A 6 -21.17 11.88 -0.16
N GLN A 7 -20.61 12.09 1.03
CA GLN A 7 -21.33 12.03 2.31
C GLN A 7 -22.39 13.13 2.45
N THR A 8 -22.25 14.26 1.76
CA THR A 8 -23.20 15.38 1.86
C THR A 8 -24.52 15.04 1.18
N THR A 9 -24.43 14.31 0.06
CA THR A 9 -25.58 13.96 -0.78
C THR A 9 -25.97 12.49 -0.71
N ASP A 10 -25.24 11.69 0.07
CA ASP A 10 -25.36 10.23 0.18
C ASP A 10 -25.34 9.50 -1.17
N ASN A 11 -24.44 9.92 -2.06
CA ASN A 11 -24.33 9.39 -3.42
C ASN A 11 -22.98 8.73 -3.69
N ILE A 12 -23.00 7.66 -4.50
CA ILE A 12 -21.81 6.99 -5.02
C ILE A 12 -21.67 7.31 -6.51
N TRP A 13 -20.50 7.81 -6.91
CA TRP A 13 -20.16 8.17 -8.27
C TRP A 13 -19.12 7.20 -8.83
N LEU A 14 -19.34 6.68 -10.04
CA LEU A 14 -18.32 5.91 -10.76
C LEU A 14 -17.24 6.86 -11.27
N LEU A 15 -15.99 6.63 -10.85
CA LEU A 15 -14.84 7.40 -11.31
C LEU A 15 -14.22 6.75 -12.56
N GLU A 16 -13.82 5.48 -12.43
CA GLU A 16 -13.06 4.80 -13.46
C GLU A 16 -13.32 3.29 -13.49
N ILE A 17 -13.26 2.71 -14.68
CA ILE A 17 -13.16 1.27 -14.90
C ILE A 17 -11.80 0.97 -15.55
N ASN A 18 -10.90 0.40 -14.77
CA ASN A 18 -9.64 -0.16 -15.25
C ASN A 18 -9.86 -1.62 -15.71
N PRO A 19 -9.79 -1.95 -17.03
CA PRO A 19 -9.97 -3.32 -17.54
C PRO A 19 -8.69 -4.16 -17.36
N ARG A 20 -8.06 -4.04 -16.19
CA ARG A 20 -6.83 -4.72 -15.79
C ARG A 20 -6.86 -5.01 -14.29
N ILE A 21 -6.05 -5.99 -13.88
CA ILE A 21 -5.84 -6.27 -12.46
C ILE A 21 -5.00 -5.14 -11.82
N SER A 22 -5.43 -4.66 -10.66
CA SER A 22 -4.57 -3.85 -9.78
C SER A 22 -3.53 -4.75 -9.10
N GLN A 23 -2.25 -4.45 -9.31
CA GLN A 23 -1.13 -5.17 -8.71
C GLN A 23 -1.19 -5.12 -7.18
N ALA A 24 -1.45 -3.94 -6.61
CA ALA A 24 -1.49 -3.73 -5.16
C ALA A 24 -2.57 -4.56 -4.45
N HIS A 25 -3.60 -5.02 -5.16
CA HIS A 25 -4.64 -5.87 -4.56
C HIS A 25 -4.22 -7.34 -4.43
N THR A 26 -3.18 -7.78 -5.16
CA THR A 26 -2.80 -9.20 -5.23
C THR A 26 -2.59 -9.82 -3.86
N ASP A 27 -1.75 -9.15 -3.07
CA ASP A 27 -1.42 -9.58 -1.73
C ASP A 27 -2.65 -9.57 -0.80
N LEU A 28 -3.51 -8.56 -0.94
CA LEU A 28 -4.75 -8.45 -0.15
C LEU A 28 -5.72 -9.60 -0.44
N PHE A 29 -5.85 -9.98 -1.73
CA PHE A 29 -6.69 -11.10 -2.12
C PHE A 29 -6.17 -12.41 -1.54
N GLU A 30 -4.86 -12.64 -1.55
CA GLU A 30 -4.28 -13.85 -0.97
C GLU A 30 -4.43 -13.89 0.56
N LYS A 31 -4.20 -12.76 1.25
CA LYS A 31 -4.39 -12.64 2.70
C LYS A 31 -5.81 -12.97 3.15
N VAL A 32 -6.81 -12.56 2.38
CA VAL A 32 -8.23 -12.71 2.73
C VAL A 32 -8.87 -13.96 2.14
N ASN A 33 -8.52 -14.34 0.91
CA ASN A 33 -9.15 -15.41 0.15
C ASN A 33 -8.22 -16.61 -0.09
N GLY A 34 -7.05 -16.68 0.54
CA GLY A 34 -6.11 -17.80 0.40
C GLY A 34 -5.49 -17.97 -0.99
N ILE A 35 -5.97 -17.24 -2.00
CA ILE A 35 -5.52 -17.27 -3.38
C ILE A 35 -5.48 -15.86 -3.96
N SER A 36 -4.51 -15.64 -4.84
CA SER A 36 -4.45 -14.43 -5.67
C SER A 36 -5.64 -14.39 -6.65
N HIS A 37 -6.22 -13.21 -6.85
CA HIS A 37 -7.23 -12.96 -7.88
C HIS A 37 -6.72 -13.17 -9.31
N HIS A 38 -5.40 -13.22 -9.53
CA HIS A 38 -4.82 -13.62 -10.81
C HIS A 38 -5.21 -15.05 -11.21
N SER A 39 -5.49 -15.92 -10.23
CA SER A 39 -5.96 -17.29 -10.50
C SER A 39 -7.22 -17.31 -11.38
N VAL A 40 -8.12 -16.34 -11.20
CA VAL A 40 -9.33 -16.20 -12.01
C VAL A 40 -8.97 -15.93 -13.47
N MET A 41 -8.06 -14.99 -13.73
CA MET A 41 -7.65 -14.66 -15.09
C MET A 41 -6.87 -15.80 -15.75
N LEU A 42 -6.04 -16.52 -14.99
CA LEU A 42 -5.32 -17.69 -15.49
C LEU A 42 -6.27 -18.83 -15.84
N ASP A 43 -7.25 -19.14 -14.98
CA ASP A 43 -8.24 -20.17 -15.27
C ASP A 43 -9.03 -19.83 -16.54
N LEU A 44 -9.49 -18.59 -16.68
CA LEU A 44 -10.18 -18.13 -17.90
C LEU A 44 -9.31 -18.27 -19.15
N ALA A 45 -8.05 -17.84 -19.08
CA ALA A 45 -7.11 -17.93 -20.20
C ALA A 45 -6.84 -19.39 -20.62
N LEU A 46 -6.90 -20.32 -19.67
CA LEU A 46 -6.72 -21.75 -19.89
C LEU A 46 -8.03 -22.49 -20.23
N GLY A 47 -9.16 -21.78 -20.37
CA GLY A 47 -10.47 -22.39 -20.62
C GLY A 47 -11.02 -23.21 -19.45
N ARG A 48 -10.53 -22.95 -18.24
CA ARG A 48 -10.97 -23.59 -16.99
C ARG A 48 -12.04 -22.74 -16.31
N LYS A 49 -12.91 -23.38 -15.54
CA LYS A 49 -13.87 -22.67 -14.69
C LYS A 49 -13.13 -22.08 -13.49
N PRO A 50 -13.15 -20.76 -13.27
CA PRO A 50 -12.52 -20.15 -12.10
C PRO A 50 -13.12 -20.66 -10.79
N LYS A 51 -12.25 -20.87 -9.80
CA LYS A 51 -12.71 -21.12 -8.42
C LYS A 51 -13.31 -19.84 -7.83
N PRO A 52 -14.38 -19.93 -7.03
CA PRO A 52 -14.86 -18.80 -6.25
C PRO A 52 -13.80 -18.32 -5.25
N LEU A 53 -13.76 -17.01 -5.00
CA LEU A 53 -12.97 -16.43 -3.91
C LEU A 53 -13.71 -16.67 -2.59
N ALA A 54 -13.22 -17.61 -1.78
CA ALA A 54 -13.98 -18.21 -0.68
C ALA A 54 -13.71 -17.60 0.72
N ARG A 55 -12.92 -16.52 0.80
CA ARG A 55 -12.46 -15.90 2.05
C ARG A 55 -11.80 -16.88 3.03
N ASP A 56 -11.03 -17.84 2.52
CA ASP A 56 -10.27 -18.87 3.24
C ASP A 56 -8.82 -18.47 3.53
N GLY A 57 -8.51 -17.18 3.49
CA GLY A 57 -7.20 -16.64 3.85
C GLY A 57 -6.96 -16.61 5.36
N HIS A 58 -5.73 -16.26 5.74
CA HIS A 58 -5.31 -16.18 7.14
C HIS A 58 -5.90 -14.98 7.89
N PHE A 59 -6.42 -13.98 7.16
CA PHE A 59 -6.92 -12.73 7.71
C PHE A 59 -8.35 -12.45 7.26
N ASN A 60 -9.16 -11.87 8.16
CA ASN A 60 -10.53 -11.48 7.83
C ASN A 60 -10.56 -10.26 6.89
N THR A 61 -9.60 -9.35 7.07
CA THR A 61 -9.43 -8.14 6.29
C THR A 61 -7.95 -7.90 6.00
N ALA A 62 -7.67 -7.15 4.95
CA ALA A 62 -6.33 -6.71 4.62
C ALA A 62 -6.39 -5.32 3.99
N ALA A 63 -5.35 -4.52 4.19
CA ALA A 63 -5.24 -3.19 3.63
C ALA A 63 -3.85 -2.91 3.06
N HIS A 64 -3.81 -2.04 2.05
CA HIS A 64 -2.60 -1.48 1.48
C HIS A 64 -2.52 0.00 1.90
N PHE A 65 -1.49 0.34 2.67
CA PHE A 65 -1.22 1.69 3.15
C PHE A 65 -0.02 2.26 2.40
N MET A 66 -0.19 3.47 1.85
CA MET A 66 0.90 4.24 1.24
C MET A 66 1.44 5.21 2.29
N VAL A 67 2.71 5.05 2.68
CA VAL A 67 3.41 5.96 3.58
C VAL A 67 3.95 7.11 2.74
N ARG A 68 3.48 8.33 3.03
CA ARG A 68 3.78 9.52 2.21
C ARG A 68 4.33 10.65 3.06
N THR A 69 5.24 11.45 2.48
CA THR A 69 5.66 12.75 3.00
C THR A 69 5.12 13.87 2.12
N LYS A 70 4.81 15.03 2.68
CA LYS A 70 4.29 16.18 1.92
C LYS A 70 5.41 16.95 1.22
N ASP A 71 6.53 17.13 1.90
CA ASP A 71 7.60 18.00 1.44
C ASP A 71 8.61 17.22 0.61
N ALA A 72 9.10 17.86 -0.45
CA ALA A 72 10.21 17.37 -1.26
C ALA A 72 11.53 17.46 -0.47
N GLY A 73 12.50 16.67 -0.90
CA GLY A 73 13.83 16.68 -0.31
C GLY A 73 14.68 15.49 -0.73
N ARG A 74 15.87 15.39 -0.15
CA ARG A 74 16.80 14.29 -0.35
C ARG A 74 16.71 13.28 0.78
N VAL A 75 16.54 12.01 0.43
CA VAL A 75 16.53 10.90 1.39
C VAL A 75 17.95 10.68 1.90
N GLU A 76 18.18 10.80 3.20
CA GLU A 76 19.47 10.50 3.82
C GLU A 76 19.50 9.08 4.38
N ARG A 77 18.40 8.67 5.03
CA ARG A 77 18.28 7.36 5.67
C ARG A 77 16.94 6.72 5.37
N ILE A 78 16.99 5.43 5.10
CA ILE A 78 15.82 4.55 5.03
C ILE A 78 15.85 3.55 6.20
N PRO A 79 14.70 2.95 6.57
CA PRO A 79 14.65 1.88 7.57
C PRO A 79 15.57 0.72 7.18
N SER A 80 16.25 0.12 8.16
CA SER A 80 17.12 -1.03 7.91
C SER A 80 16.32 -2.29 7.64
N GLN A 81 16.91 -3.21 6.86
CA GLN A 81 16.28 -4.52 6.61
C GLN A 81 16.02 -5.28 7.92
N ASP A 82 16.95 -5.24 8.88
CA ASP A 82 16.77 -5.85 10.20
C ASP A 82 15.54 -5.32 10.95
N ALA A 83 15.21 -4.02 10.80
CA ALA A 83 14.03 -3.43 11.42
C ALA A 83 12.74 -3.94 10.77
N ILE A 84 12.74 -4.03 9.44
CA ILE A 84 11.62 -4.57 8.65
C ILE A 84 11.42 -6.06 8.94
N ASP A 85 12.50 -6.83 9.06
CA ASP A 85 12.45 -8.26 9.35
C ASP A 85 11.89 -8.52 10.75
N ARG A 86 12.30 -7.72 11.75
CA ARG A 86 11.74 -7.77 13.11
C ARG A 86 10.25 -7.43 13.12
N LEU A 87 9.85 -6.39 12.39
CA LEU A 87 8.44 -6.03 12.24
C LEU A 87 7.65 -7.19 11.62
N THR A 88 8.16 -7.80 10.56
CA THR A 88 7.51 -8.92 9.87
C THR A 88 7.38 -10.15 10.78
N GLN A 89 8.36 -10.40 11.65
CA GLN A 89 8.28 -11.46 12.66
C GLN A 89 7.26 -11.17 13.76
N GLN A 90 7.16 -9.91 14.20
CA GLN A 90 6.21 -9.48 15.24
C GLN A 90 4.78 -9.41 14.71
N GLN A 91 4.62 -9.04 13.45
CA GLN A 91 3.34 -8.93 12.75
C GLN A 91 3.31 -9.86 11.52
N PRO A 92 3.09 -11.17 11.70
CA PRO A 92 2.89 -12.07 10.58
C PRO A 92 1.78 -11.56 9.67
N GLY A 93 2.05 -11.48 8.37
CA GLY A 93 1.12 -10.91 7.39
C GLY A 93 1.27 -9.40 7.16
N THR A 94 2.31 -8.76 7.70
CA THR A 94 2.75 -7.43 7.26
C THR A 94 3.88 -7.57 6.25
N ILE A 95 3.75 -6.89 5.11
CA ILE A 95 4.81 -6.75 4.10
C ILE A 95 5.07 -5.25 3.91
N VAL A 96 6.33 -4.83 4.00
CA VAL A 96 6.72 -3.45 3.75
C VAL A 96 7.68 -3.38 2.59
N ASN A 97 7.36 -2.53 1.60
CA ASN A 97 8.21 -2.22 0.47
C ASN A 97 8.66 -0.76 0.59
N ILE A 98 9.97 -0.53 0.65
CA ILE A 98 10.53 0.83 0.60
C ILE A 98 10.56 1.30 -0.85
N ALA A 99 10.03 2.49 -1.13
CA ALA A 99 9.89 3.03 -2.48
C ALA A 99 11.02 4.00 -2.88
N VAL A 100 11.97 4.25 -1.97
CA VAL A 100 13.05 5.22 -2.12
C VAL A 100 14.41 4.65 -1.72
N GLU A 101 15.48 5.22 -2.25
CA GLU A 101 16.86 4.87 -1.92
C GLU A 101 17.61 6.01 -1.21
N PRO A 102 18.60 5.73 -0.34
CA PRO A 102 19.47 6.76 0.21
C PRO A 102 20.16 7.56 -0.89
N GLY A 103 20.16 8.89 -0.76
CA GLY A 103 20.68 9.83 -1.74
C GLY A 103 19.68 10.23 -2.83
N GLN A 104 18.54 9.55 -2.97
CA GLN A 104 17.53 9.88 -3.97
C GLN A 104 16.81 11.18 -3.63
N HIS A 105 16.52 11.99 -4.64
CA HIS A 105 15.67 13.17 -4.47
C HIS A 105 14.20 12.81 -4.72
N LEU A 106 13.29 13.22 -3.84
CA LEU A 106 11.88 12.83 -3.95
C LEU A 106 11.20 13.37 -5.22
N SER A 107 11.66 14.51 -5.76
CA SER A 107 11.15 15.05 -7.03
C SER A 107 11.49 14.20 -8.26
N GLU A 108 12.45 13.28 -8.15
CA GLU A 108 12.84 12.35 -9.22
C GLU A 108 11.96 11.10 -9.25
N LEU A 109 11.07 10.94 -8.26
CA LEU A 109 10.12 9.83 -8.23
C LEU A 109 9.08 9.97 -9.34
N HIS A 110 8.95 8.92 -10.15
CA HIS A 110 7.92 8.84 -11.18
C HIS A 110 6.57 8.43 -10.60
N GLY A 111 5.48 8.87 -11.23
CA GLY A 111 4.11 8.44 -10.88
C GLY A 111 3.59 8.97 -9.55
N GLN A 112 4.17 10.07 -9.04
CA GLN A 112 3.73 10.71 -7.81
C GLN A 112 2.50 11.59 -8.02
N ASP A 113 1.71 11.75 -6.95
CA ASP A 113 0.70 12.81 -6.92
C ASP A 113 1.35 14.19 -6.80
N MET A 114 0.60 15.25 -7.11
CA MET A 114 1.13 16.62 -7.13
C MET A 114 1.44 17.21 -5.74
N TYR A 115 1.11 16.50 -4.65
CA TYR A 115 1.03 17.09 -3.30
C TYR A 115 1.82 16.33 -2.24
N SER A 116 2.39 15.17 -2.58
CA SER A 116 3.11 14.30 -1.65
C SER A 116 3.91 13.23 -2.37
N TYR A 117 4.87 12.65 -1.66
CA TYR A 117 5.80 11.64 -2.16
C TYR A 117 5.64 10.34 -1.38
N GLU A 118 5.41 9.24 -2.08
CA GLU A 118 5.37 7.90 -1.50
C GLU A 118 6.78 7.41 -1.17
N VAL A 119 7.02 7.09 0.11
CA VAL A 119 8.32 6.59 0.59
C VAL A 119 8.29 5.10 0.93
N ALA A 120 7.11 4.55 1.22
CA ALA A 120 6.92 3.12 1.41
C ALA A 120 5.48 2.68 1.18
N GLN A 121 5.30 1.39 0.96
CA GLN A 121 4.00 0.71 0.93
C GLN A 121 3.98 -0.37 2.01
N ALA A 122 2.89 -0.43 2.78
CA ALA A 122 2.66 -1.46 3.78
C ALA A 122 1.39 -2.24 3.45
N TYR A 123 1.51 -3.56 3.32
CA TYR A 123 0.41 -4.48 3.08
C TYR A 123 0.17 -5.27 4.35
N ILE A 124 -0.97 -5.05 5.01
CA ILE A 124 -1.23 -5.53 6.37
C ILE A 124 -2.46 -6.43 6.36
N GLY A 125 -2.34 -7.61 6.95
CA GLY A 125 -3.46 -8.48 7.30
C GLY A 125 -3.97 -8.23 8.72
N GLY A 126 -5.28 -8.24 8.92
CA GLY A 126 -5.90 -7.95 10.21
C GLY A 126 -7.21 -8.69 10.47
N ARG A 127 -7.63 -8.64 11.73
CA ARG A 127 -8.90 -9.23 12.20
C ARG A 127 -10.09 -8.34 11.87
N ASP A 128 -9.91 -7.02 11.95
CA ASP A 128 -10.88 -5.98 11.68
C ASP A 128 -10.15 -4.65 11.35
N GLN A 129 -10.90 -3.56 11.14
CA GLN A 129 -10.33 -2.26 10.80
C GLN A 129 -9.44 -1.67 11.90
N LEU A 130 -9.80 -1.87 13.18
CA LEU A 130 -9.03 -1.32 14.30
C LEU A 130 -7.66 -2.01 14.38
N ASP A 131 -7.64 -3.35 14.26
CA ASP A 131 -6.41 -4.16 14.24
C ASP A 131 -5.47 -3.75 13.08
N LEU A 132 -6.02 -3.38 11.92
CA LEU A 132 -5.22 -2.88 10.80
C LEU A 132 -4.56 -1.53 11.10
N LEU A 133 -5.29 -0.61 11.74
CA LEU A 133 -4.78 0.72 12.07
C LEU A 133 -3.73 0.66 13.19
N GLU A 134 -3.96 -0.15 14.22
CA GLU A 134 -2.98 -0.37 15.30
C GLU A 134 -1.67 -0.94 14.75
N LYS A 135 -1.75 -1.95 13.88
CA LYS A 135 -0.56 -2.50 13.19
C LYS A 135 0.13 -1.47 12.30
N TYR A 136 -0.64 -0.62 11.62
CA TYR A 136 -0.10 0.44 10.77
C TYR A 136 0.65 1.50 11.59
N ASP A 137 0.14 1.88 12.77
CA ASP A 137 0.84 2.79 13.68
C ASP A 137 2.18 2.18 14.15
N GLU A 138 2.20 0.88 14.45
CA GLU A 138 3.44 0.16 14.75
C GLU A 138 4.42 0.13 13.56
N VAL A 139 3.91 -0.06 12.33
CA VAL A 139 4.74 0.06 11.11
C VAL A 139 5.36 1.44 11.03
N LEU A 140 4.58 2.52 11.18
CA LEU A 140 5.08 3.89 11.14
C LEU A 140 6.15 4.16 12.21
N ALA A 141 5.99 3.59 13.41
CA ALA A 141 6.98 3.74 14.48
C ALA A 141 8.32 3.06 14.15
N VAL A 142 8.30 1.96 13.39
CA VAL A 142 9.50 1.24 12.94
C VAL A 142 10.14 1.90 11.72
N LEU A 143 9.35 2.45 10.81
CA LEU A 143 9.83 3.08 9.58
C LEU A 143 10.42 4.47 9.84
N GLN A 144 11.68 4.49 10.24
CA GLN A 144 12.45 5.71 10.38
C GLN A 144 13.07 6.16 9.05
N PHE A 145 12.57 7.27 8.51
CA PHE A 145 13.15 7.97 7.36
C PHE A 145 13.76 9.29 7.79
N ASP A 146 14.97 9.58 7.32
CA ASP A 146 15.55 10.92 7.44
C ASP A 146 15.57 11.55 6.05
N ILE A 147 14.89 12.69 5.91
CA ILE A 147 14.73 13.41 4.64
C ILE A 147 15.11 14.87 4.89
N VAL A 148 16.16 15.32 4.22
CA VAL A 148 16.55 16.73 4.22
C VAL A 148 15.65 17.44 3.24
N LYS A 149 14.71 18.21 3.78
CA LYS A 149 13.74 18.97 3.00
C LYS A 149 14.45 20.03 2.16
N ASP A 150 13.92 20.28 0.98
CA ASP A 150 14.31 21.45 0.22
C ASP A 150 14.02 22.70 1.07
N GLU A 151 14.92 23.69 1.05
CA GLU A 151 14.58 25.00 1.59
C GLU A 151 13.37 25.52 0.82
N GLU A 152 12.30 25.91 1.53
CA GLU A 152 11.18 26.61 0.91
C GLU A 152 11.78 27.80 0.14
N MET A 153 11.77 27.74 -1.19
CA MET A 153 11.97 28.93 -1.98
C MET A 153 10.80 29.84 -1.64
N ALA A 154 11.02 30.76 -0.71
CA ALA A 154 10.16 31.90 -0.51
C ALA A 154 10.03 32.58 -1.87
N VAL A 155 8.91 32.34 -2.54
CA VAL A 155 8.55 33.03 -3.77
C VAL A 155 8.37 34.49 -3.37
N VAL A 156 9.40 35.29 -3.69
CA VAL A 156 9.34 36.76 -3.62
C VAL A 156 8.44 37.28 -4.73
#